data_AF-A0A7F5RD66-F1
#
_entry.id   AF-A0A7F5RD66-F1
#
_cell.length_a   1.000
_cell.length_b   1.000
_cell.length_c   1.000
_cell.angle_alpha   90.00
_cell.angle_beta   90.00
_cell.angle_gamma   90.00
#
_symmetry.space_group_name_H-M   'P 1'
#
loop_
_entity.id
_entity.type
_entity.pdbx_description
1 polymer ?
#
loop_
_entity_poly.entity_id
_entity_poly.type
_entity_poly.pdbx_seq_one_letter_code
_entity_poly.pdbx_strand_id
1 'polypeptide(L)'
;MFNVASFVNNLSKARQLSSQIIRKSSKWIPQEIETHTGQKWDSEDYRLVRFIDKKKHVNPNWAVSLVDQEPPKPSHERVVACDGGGGPTGHPKVFINLDQPGNHACGYCGLRFFLDHH
;
A
#
# COMPACT_ATOMS: atom_id res chain seq x y z
N MET A 1 -52.18 54.95 -0.50
CA MET A 1 -52.31 53.49 -0.61
C MET A 1 -51.41 53.01 -1.74
N PHE A 2 -50.37 52.23 -1.40
CA PHE A 2 -49.69 51.15 -2.16
C PHE A 2 -49.41 51.36 -3.68
N ASN A 3 -48.24 51.11 -4.28
CA ASN A 3 -46.96 50.52 -3.89
C ASN A 3 -45.98 50.73 -5.08
N VAL A 4 -44.88 51.48 -4.93
CA VAL A 4 -43.85 51.71 -5.99
C VAL A 4 -42.67 50.74 -5.79
N ALA A 5 -42.96 49.45 -5.65
CA ALA A 5 -41.96 48.41 -5.40
C ALA A 5 -41.86 47.42 -6.55
N SER A 6 -41.45 47.88 -7.74
CA SER A 6 -41.05 46.96 -8.81
C SER A 6 -39.90 47.44 -9.70
N PHE A 7 -39.28 48.60 -9.44
CA PHE A 7 -38.24 49.14 -10.33
C PHE A 7 -36.91 49.51 -9.64
N VAL A 8 -36.69 49.05 -8.42
CA VAL A 8 -35.40 49.18 -7.75
C VAL A 8 -35.15 47.87 -7.04
N ASN A 9 -34.18 47.09 -7.53
CA ASN A 9 -33.43 46.01 -6.83
C ASN A 9 -33.06 44.86 -7.78
N ASN A 10 -32.42 45.17 -8.91
CA ASN A 10 -31.67 44.16 -9.67
C ASN A 10 -30.23 44.61 -9.99
N LEU A 11 -29.64 45.45 -9.13
CA LEU A 11 -28.25 45.90 -9.23
C LEU A 11 -27.40 45.62 -7.97
N SER A 12 -27.82 44.67 -7.12
CA SER A 12 -27.06 44.28 -5.92
C SER A 12 -26.43 42.88 -5.99
N LYS A 13 -26.46 42.21 -7.15
CA LYS A 13 -25.78 40.90 -7.36
C LYS A 13 -24.51 40.97 -8.20
N ALA A 14 -23.88 42.15 -8.28
CA ALA A 14 -22.51 42.27 -8.77
C ALA A 14 -21.58 42.40 -7.55
N ARG A 15 -20.56 41.53 -7.50
CA ARG A 15 -19.49 41.41 -6.48
C ARG A 15 -19.77 40.44 -5.32
N GLN A 16 -19.78 39.14 -5.64
CA GLN A 16 -18.94 38.24 -4.84
C GLN A 16 -17.72 37.91 -5.68
N LEU A 17 -16.62 38.57 -5.33
CA LEU A 17 -15.28 38.27 -5.79
C LEU A 17 -15.06 36.75 -5.72
N SER A 18 -14.50 36.22 -6.79
CA SER A 18 -14.04 34.84 -6.93
C SER A 18 -13.54 34.32 -5.60
N SER A 19 -14.26 33.36 -5.02
CA SER A 19 -13.77 32.55 -3.91
C SER A 19 -12.54 31.83 -4.43
N GLN A 20 -11.41 32.45 -4.14
CA GLN A 20 -10.05 31.99 -4.21
C GLN A 20 -9.93 30.59 -4.82
N ILE A 21 -9.49 30.55 -6.08
CA ILE A 21 -8.74 29.41 -6.57
C ILE A 21 -7.47 29.40 -5.71
N ILE A 22 -7.55 28.78 -4.54
CA ILE A 22 -6.36 28.36 -3.81
C ILE A 22 -5.75 27.30 -4.71
N ARG A 23 -4.87 27.73 -5.61
CA ARG A 23 -3.91 26.83 -6.24
C ARG A 23 -3.25 26.14 -5.06
N LYS A 24 -3.54 24.86 -4.83
CA LYS A 24 -2.76 24.03 -3.90
C LYS A 24 -1.32 24.22 -4.36
N SER A 25 -0.55 25.06 -3.65
CA SER A 25 0.86 25.21 -3.93
C SER A 25 1.42 23.81 -3.79
N SER A 26 1.98 23.29 -4.86
CA SER A 26 2.70 22.04 -4.78
C SER A 26 3.71 22.20 -3.64
N LYS A 27 3.70 21.25 -2.70
CA LYS A 27 4.58 21.31 -1.53
C LYS A 27 6.00 21.25 -2.09
N TRP A 28 6.75 22.36 -1.99
CA TRP A 28 8.12 22.44 -2.48
C TRP A 28 9.04 21.42 -1.78
N ILE A 29 8.62 20.92 -0.62
CA ILE A 29 9.27 19.86 0.14
C ILE A 29 8.84 18.48 -0.43
N PRO A 30 9.75 17.70 -1.02
CA PRO A 30 9.49 16.33 -1.46
C PRO A 30 8.95 15.49 -0.30
N GLN A 31 7.79 14.85 -0.52
CA GLN A 31 7.22 13.93 0.48
C GLN A 31 7.89 12.56 0.32
N GLU A 32 8.89 12.29 1.15
CA GLU A 32 9.64 11.03 1.12
C GLU A 32 8.94 9.95 1.97
N ILE A 33 8.79 8.76 1.38
CA ILE A 33 8.21 7.57 2.02
C ILE A 33 9.21 6.43 1.86
N GLU A 34 9.40 5.67 2.93
CA GLU A 34 10.26 4.49 2.95
C GLU A 34 9.67 3.36 2.11
N THR A 35 10.50 2.69 1.32
CA THR A 35 10.07 1.53 0.54
C THR A 35 9.96 0.28 1.40
N HIS A 36 9.29 -0.76 0.90
CA HIS A 36 9.23 -2.08 1.58
C HIS A 36 10.62 -2.73 1.78
N THR A 37 11.67 -2.22 1.13
CA THR A 37 13.06 -2.66 1.31
C THR A 37 13.83 -1.82 2.32
N GLY A 38 13.21 -0.79 2.91
CA GLY A 38 13.84 0.15 3.84
C GLY A 38 14.55 1.34 3.18
N GLN A 39 14.40 1.54 1.87
CA GLN A 39 15.06 2.65 1.17
C GLN A 39 14.34 3.97 1.45
N LYS A 40 15.09 4.94 1.99
CA LYS A 40 14.65 6.31 2.24
C LYS A 40 15.82 7.26 2.01
N TRP A 41 15.59 8.37 1.31
CA TRP A 41 16.61 9.42 1.17
C TRP A 41 16.66 10.32 2.41
N ASP A 42 17.84 10.85 2.72
CA ASP A 42 17.99 11.89 3.73
C ASP A 42 17.28 13.17 3.29
N SER A 43 16.82 13.99 4.24
CA SER A 43 16.07 15.21 3.94
C SER A 43 16.87 16.25 3.15
N GLU A 44 18.20 16.21 3.23
CA GLU A 44 19.11 17.14 2.55
C GLU A 44 19.67 16.57 1.24
N ASP A 45 19.26 15.35 0.86
CA ASP A 45 19.79 14.71 -0.33
C ASP A 45 19.27 15.39 -1.61
N TYR A 46 20.20 15.93 -2.41
CA TYR A 46 19.91 16.60 -3.69
C TYR A 46 19.09 15.72 -4.66
N ARG A 47 19.18 14.40 -4.51
CA ARG A 47 18.46 13.43 -5.34
C ARG A 47 16.94 13.52 -5.18
N LEU A 48 16.44 14.09 -4.08
CA LEU A 48 15.01 14.31 -3.83
C LEU A 48 14.36 15.32 -4.78
N VAL A 49 15.14 16.17 -5.45
CA VAL A 49 14.66 17.15 -6.44
C VAL A 49 13.80 16.49 -7.52
N ARG A 50 14.07 15.23 -7.87
CA ARG A 50 13.28 14.47 -8.88
C ARG A 50 11.81 14.27 -8.48
N PHE A 51 11.49 14.36 -7.19
CA PHE A 51 10.16 14.16 -6.62
C PHE A 51 9.52 15.49 -6.18
N ILE A 52 10.09 16.65 -6.51
CA ILE A 52 9.39 17.92 -6.37
C ILE A 52 8.19 17.90 -7.32
N ASP A 53 7.02 18.30 -6.81
CA ASP A 53 5.72 18.31 -7.50
C ASP A 53 5.23 16.93 -8.00
N LYS A 54 5.96 15.85 -7.67
CA LYS A 54 5.67 14.48 -8.09
C LYS A 54 5.59 13.55 -6.89
N LYS A 55 4.77 12.51 -7.00
CA LYS A 55 4.65 11.50 -5.95
C LYS A 55 5.68 10.39 -6.16
N LYS A 56 6.45 10.04 -5.12
CA LYS A 56 7.18 8.78 -5.08
C LYS A 56 6.18 7.64 -4.95
N HIS A 57 6.12 6.77 -5.96
CA HIS A 57 5.24 5.61 -5.95
C HIS A 57 5.88 4.48 -5.14
N VAL A 58 5.22 4.10 -4.05
CA VAL A 58 5.59 2.97 -3.19
C VAL A 58 4.36 2.10 -3.01
N ASN A 59 4.55 0.78 -3.02
CA ASN A 59 3.47 -0.15 -2.74
C ASN A 59 3.15 -0.15 -1.23
N PRO A 60 1.91 0.16 -0.81
CA PRO A 60 1.50 0.10 0.59
C PRO A 60 1.34 -1.33 1.12
N ASN A 61 1.13 -2.32 0.24
CA ASN A 61 0.88 -3.71 0.62
C ASN A 61 2.20 -4.47 0.70
N TRP A 62 2.75 -4.62 1.90
CA TRP A 62 4.06 -5.24 2.10
C TRP A 62 3.93 -6.75 2.24
N ALA A 63 4.60 -7.49 1.35
CA ALA A 63 4.52 -8.95 1.32
C ALA A 63 4.97 -9.60 2.64
N VAL A 64 5.97 -9.01 3.33
CA VAL A 64 6.44 -9.49 4.64
C VAL A 64 5.31 -9.53 5.66
N SER A 65 4.50 -8.47 5.73
CA SER A 65 3.35 -8.38 6.65
C SER A 65 2.23 -9.33 6.26
N LEU A 66 1.98 -9.50 4.96
CA LEU A 66 0.92 -10.37 4.45
C LEU A 66 1.23 -11.86 4.68
N VAL A 67 2.48 -12.27 4.46
CA VAL A 67 2.89 -13.67 4.70
C VAL A 67 2.87 -13.99 6.20
N ASP A 68 3.21 -13.03 7.06
CA ASP A 68 3.18 -13.26 8.51
C ASP A 68 1.75 -13.37 9.08
N GLN A 69 0.78 -12.68 8.45
CA GLN A 69 -0.64 -12.80 8.80
C GLN A 69 -1.20 -14.21 8.55
N GLU A 70 -0.66 -14.94 7.58
CA GLU A 70 -1.10 -16.31 7.27
C GLU A 70 -0.57 -17.30 8.32
N PRO A 71 -1.45 -18.05 9.01
CA PRO A 71 -1.02 -18.99 10.05
C PRO A 71 -0.26 -20.18 9.46
N PRO A 72 0.71 -20.74 10.21
CA PRO A 72 1.35 -21.99 9.82
C PRO A 72 0.33 -23.12 9.66
N LYS A 73 0.52 -23.95 8.63
CA LYS A 73 -0.37 -25.07 8.30
C LYS A 73 0.12 -26.36 8.97
N PRO A 74 -0.73 -27.09 9.71
CA PRO A 74 -0.38 -28.40 10.24
C PRO A 74 -0.27 -29.44 9.12
N SER A 75 0.63 -30.40 9.28
CA SER A 75 0.76 -31.59 8.44
C SER A 75 0.99 -32.81 9.31
N HIS A 76 0.33 -33.93 9.01
CA HIS A 76 0.61 -35.22 9.66
C HIS A 76 1.76 -35.99 8.99
N GLU A 77 2.20 -35.55 7.82
CA GLU A 77 3.30 -36.16 7.08
C GLU A 77 4.62 -35.46 7.38
N ARG A 78 5.71 -36.23 7.44
CA ARG A 78 7.08 -35.73 7.63
C ARG A 78 7.57 -34.83 6.48
N VAL A 79 7.01 -34.99 5.29
CA VAL A 79 7.39 -34.21 4.10
C VAL A 79 6.13 -33.66 3.45
N VAL A 80 6.07 -32.35 3.24
CA VAL A 80 4.93 -31.68 2.57
C VAL A 80 5.30 -31.32 1.15
N ALA A 81 4.41 -31.63 0.21
CA ALA A 81 4.50 -31.15 -1.17
C ALA A 81 3.75 -29.80 -1.31
N CYS A 82 4.46 -28.75 -1.69
CA CYS A 82 3.90 -27.43 -1.94
C CYS A 82 4.08 -27.03 -3.41
N ASP A 83 3.01 -26.64 -4.08
CA ASP A 83 2.99 -26.12 -5.45
C ASP A 83 2.49 -24.66 -5.52
N GLY A 84 2.21 -24.05 -4.36
CA GLY A 84 1.67 -22.69 -4.27
C GLY A 84 0.18 -22.57 -4.60
N GLY A 85 -0.50 -23.69 -4.86
CA GLY A 85 -1.91 -23.73 -5.22
C GLY A 85 -2.16 -23.49 -6.72
N GLY A 86 -3.23 -24.09 -7.23
CA GLY A 86 -3.63 -23.94 -8.64
C GLY A 86 -2.78 -24.74 -9.64
N GLY A 87 -1.98 -25.71 -9.17
CA GLY A 87 -1.19 -26.60 -10.03
C GLY A 87 -0.19 -25.81 -10.89
N PRO A 88 -0.36 -25.72 -12.22
CA PRO A 88 0.57 -25.01 -13.10
C PRO A 88 0.60 -23.48 -12.90
N THR A 89 -0.39 -22.88 -12.22
CA THR A 89 -0.41 -21.42 -11.96
C THR A 89 0.38 -21.01 -10.73
N GLY A 90 0.82 -21.98 -9.92
CA GLY A 90 1.64 -21.74 -8.75
C GLY A 90 3.13 -21.77 -9.08
N HIS A 91 3.93 -22.26 -8.13
CA HIS A 91 5.37 -22.47 -8.33
C HIS A 91 5.67 -23.95 -8.61
N PRO A 92 6.89 -24.30 -9.08
CA PRO A 92 7.27 -25.69 -9.21
C PRO A 92 7.07 -26.45 -7.90
N LYS A 93 6.53 -27.67 -7.98
CA LYS A 93 6.29 -28.51 -6.81
C LYS A 93 7.61 -28.73 -6.06
N VAL A 94 7.64 -28.36 -4.79
CA VAL A 94 8.76 -28.60 -3.87
C VAL A 94 8.33 -29.43 -2.68
N PHE A 95 9.31 -30.12 -2.11
CA PHE A 95 9.13 -30.97 -0.93
C PHE A 95 9.85 -30.33 0.25
N ILE A 96 9.11 -30.09 1.34
CA ILE A 96 9.60 -29.42 2.55
C ILE A 96 9.72 -30.46 3.65
N ASN A 97 10.89 -30.56 4.28
CA ASN A 97 11.14 -31.47 5.39
C ASN A 97 10.63 -30.86 6.71
N LEU A 98 9.82 -31.60 7.47
CA LEU A 98 9.25 -31.19 8.76
C LEU A 98 9.83 -31.98 9.94
N ASP A 99 10.97 -32.66 9.76
CA ASP A 99 11.61 -33.46 10.81
C ASP A 99 12.01 -32.68 12.07
N GLN A 100 12.41 -31.42 11.89
CA GLN A 100 12.79 -30.57 13.00
C GLN A 100 11.54 -29.90 13.59
N PRO A 101 11.45 -29.72 14.91
CA PRO A 101 10.30 -29.03 15.50
C PRO A 101 10.24 -27.58 15.05
N GLY A 102 9.02 -27.08 14.80
CA GLY A 102 8.76 -25.68 14.46
C GLY A 102 8.21 -25.46 13.05
N ASN A 103 8.25 -24.20 12.62
CA ASN A 103 7.69 -23.76 11.35
C ASN A 103 8.73 -23.81 10.23
N HIS A 104 8.42 -24.54 9.18
CA HIS A 104 9.21 -24.66 7.96
C HIS A 104 8.56 -23.88 6.84
N ALA A 105 9.27 -22.89 6.30
CA ALA A 105 8.75 -22.04 5.25
C ALA A 105 9.00 -22.63 3.85
N CYS A 106 8.02 -22.50 2.96
CA CYS A 106 8.23 -22.72 1.54
C CYS A 106 9.07 -21.57 0.96
N GLY A 107 10.15 -21.91 0.25
CA GLY A 107 11.04 -20.92 -0.38
C GLY A 107 10.41 -20.09 -1.52
N TYR A 108 9.20 -20.45 -1.96
CA TYR A 108 8.46 -19.73 -2.99
C TYR A 108 7.32 -18.90 -2.40
N CYS A 109 6.28 -19.55 -1.86
CA CYS A 109 5.12 -18.86 -1.33
C CYS A 109 5.35 -18.18 0.03
N GLY A 110 6.41 -18.53 0.77
CA GLY A 110 6.62 -18.06 2.14
C GLY A 110 5.68 -18.68 3.18
N LEU A 111 4.69 -19.48 2.77
CA LEU A 111 3.80 -20.19 3.67
C LEU A 111 4.58 -21.15 4.57
N ARG A 112 4.15 -21.24 5.83
CA ARG A 112 4.79 -22.02 6.89
C ARG A 112 4.02 -23.33 7.11
N PHE A 113 4.74 -24.41 7.34
CA PHE A 113 4.21 -25.73 7.65
C PHE A 113 4.88 -26.29 8.90
N PHE A 114 4.16 -27.08 9.70
CA PHE A 114 4.74 -27.77 10.85
C PHE A 114 4.20 -29.19 10.96
N LEU A 115 4.99 -30.08 11.55
CA LEU A 115 4.57 -31.46 11.80
C LEU A 115 3.64 -31.48 13.02
N ASP A 116 2.41 -31.93 12.81
CA ASP A 116 1.44 -32.13 13.87
C ASP A 116 1.61 -33.52 14.48
N HIS A 117 1.84 -33.56 15.80
CA HIS A 117 2.11 -34.78 16.57
C HIS A 117 0.87 -35.34 17.28
N HIS A 118 -0.31 -34.79 16.99
CA HIS A 118 -1.60 -35.20 17.56
C HIS A 118 -2.06 -36.59 17.13
#